data_AF-A0A645I6N3-F1
#
_entry.id   AF-A0A645I6N3-F1
#
_cell.length_a   1.000
_cell.length_b   1.000
_cell.length_c   1.000
_cell.angle_alpha   90.00
_cell.angle_beta   90.00
_cell.angle_gamma   90.00
#
_symmetry.space_group_name_H-M   'P 1'
#
loop_
_entity.id
_entity.type
_entity.pdbx_description
1 polymer ?
#
loop_
_entity_poly.entity_id
_entity_poly.type
_entity_poly.pdbx_seq_one_letter_code
_entity_poly.pdbx_strand_id
1 'polypeptide(L)'
;MEEALRNAGIKKGDLAKDPLKAIACVGDPMMPANVGMMIGAAEKIPVIVGGGTQMAAVIAAAIALEPSIAGRIIHGTTRWLVNDPNSNVTKLISDISPDVPLVYINMDYSDSPHEGLQAYEWGYIKEGVGCGGACVAAVAASEGRIDCPGLLDKVHEIYEKILGL
;
A
#
# COMPACT_ATOMS: atom_id res chain seq x y z
N MET A 1 -11.75 -11.88 -12.03
CA MET A 1 -11.48 -10.67 -12.82
C MET A 1 -12.02 -10.75 -14.24
N GLU A 2 -11.62 -11.74 -15.06
CA GLU A 2 -12.07 -11.84 -16.47
C GLU A 2 -13.60 -11.95 -16.61
N GLU A 3 -14.24 -12.70 -15.72
CA GLU A 3 -15.70 -12.76 -15.64
C GLU A 3 -16.34 -11.42 -15.28
N ALA A 4 -15.77 -10.67 -14.33
CA ALA A 4 -16.28 -9.36 -13.94
C ALA A 4 -16.22 -8.36 -15.11
N LEU A 5 -15.10 -8.36 -15.85
CA LEU A 5 -14.93 -7.55 -17.07
C LEU A 5 -15.95 -7.94 -18.15
N ARG A 6 -16.13 -9.25 -18.39
CA ARG A 6 -17.11 -9.77 -19.34
C ARG A 6 -18.54 -9.36 -18.97
N ASN A 7 -18.92 -9.50 -17.70
CA ASN A 7 -20.24 -9.15 -17.20
C ASN A 7 -20.51 -7.64 -17.28
N ALA A 8 -19.48 -6.82 -17.11
CA ALA A 8 -19.54 -5.37 -17.30
C ALA A 8 -19.46 -4.95 -18.78
N GLY A 9 -19.29 -5.88 -19.72
CA GLY A 9 -19.22 -5.59 -21.16
C GLY A 9 -17.95 -4.85 -21.58
N ILE A 10 -16.86 -4.99 -20.82
CA ILE A 10 -15.60 -4.27 -21.03
C ILE A 10 -14.42 -5.24 -21.17
N LYS A 11 -13.38 -4.81 -21.88
CA LYS A 11 -12.09 -5.49 -22.02
C LYS A 11 -11.00 -4.72 -21.28
N LYS A 12 -9.86 -5.39 -21.05
CA LYS A 12 -8.67 -4.75 -20.49
C LYS A 12 -8.29 -3.55 -21.37
N GLY A 13 -8.18 -2.37 -20.76
CA GLY A 13 -7.81 -1.13 -21.44
C GLY A 13 -8.99 -0.25 -21.92
N ASP A 14 -10.21 -0.79 -22.01
CA ASP A 14 -11.37 -0.01 -22.51
C ASP A 14 -11.66 1.24 -21.67
N LEU A 15 -11.40 1.16 -20.37
CA LEU A 15 -11.63 2.24 -19.41
C LEU A 15 -10.34 2.91 -18.92
N ALA A 16 -9.24 2.80 -19.69
CA ALA A 16 -7.95 3.39 -19.30
C ALA A 16 -8.00 4.91 -19.07
N LYS A 17 -8.98 5.60 -19.68
CA LYS A 17 -9.21 7.05 -19.54
C LYS A 17 -10.42 7.40 -18.66
N ASP A 18 -11.10 6.41 -18.10
CA ASP A 18 -12.27 6.59 -17.22
C ASP A 18 -12.13 5.73 -15.96
N PRO A 19 -11.22 6.12 -15.05
CA PRO A 19 -10.91 5.32 -13.86
C PRO A 19 -12.10 5.20 -12.91
N LEU A 20 -12.98 6.21 -12.83
CA LEU A 20 -14.17 6.14 -12.00
C LEU A 20 -15.18 5.13 -12.55
N LYS A 21 -15.35 5.04 -13.87
CA LYS A 21 -16.16 3.98 -14.46
C LYS A 21 -15.55 2.60 -14.24
N ALA A 22 -14.22 2.47 -14.30
CA ALA A 22 -13.55 1.21 -14.02
C ALA A 22 -13.82 0.74 -12.58
N ILE A 23 -13.68 1.65 -11.60
CA ILE A 23 -14.02 1.41 -10.20
C ILE A 23 -15.49 1.03 -10.04
N ALA A 24 -16.40 1.76 -10.68
CA ALA A 24 -17.84 1.49 -10.58
C ALA A 24 -18.23 0.11 -11.14
N CYS A 25 -17.50 -0.41 -12.13
CA CYS A 25 -17.77 -1.71 -12.74
C CYS A 25 -17.19 -2.89 -11.96
N VAL A 26 -15.95 -2.77 -11.45
CA VAL A 26 -15.18 -3.92 -10.92
C VAL A 26 -14.34 -3.61 -9.67
N GLY A 27 -14.45 -2.41 -9.11
CA GLY A 27 -13.75 -2.00 -7.91
C GLY A 27 -14.54 -2.25 -6.63
N ASP A 28 -14.12 -1.57 -5.56
CA ASP A 28 -14.79 -1.60 -4.26
C ASP A 28 -14.99 -0.17 -3.71
N PRO A 29 -15.82 0.03 -2.67
CA PRO A 29 -16.12 1.36 -2.12
C PRO A 29 -14.93 2.07 -1.46
N MET A 30 -13.86 1.37 -1.08
CA MET A 30 -12.65 1.99 -0.52
C MET A 30 -11.89 2.77 -1.60
N MET A 31 -11.85 2.28 -2.83
CA MET A 31 -11.14 2.92 -3.93
C MET A 31 -11.57 4.37 -4.20
N PRO A 32 -12.85 4.71 -4.46
CA PRO A 32 -13.24 6.09 -4.78
C PRO A 32 -13.09 7.03 -3.58
N ALA A 33 -13.27 6.53 -2.36
CA ALA A 33 -13.03 7.31 -1.14
C ALA A 33 -11.54 7.70 -1.03
N ASN A 34 -10.64 6.74 -1.21
CA ASN A 34 -9.20 7.01 -1.16
C ASN A 34 -8.72 7.85 -2.34
N VAL A 35 -9.26 7.68 -3.54
CA VAL A 35 -8.96 8.55 -4.69
C VAL A 35 -9.27 10.01 -4.35
N GLY A 36 -10.49 10.29 -3.86
CA GLY A 36 -10.90 11.65 -3.52
C GLY A 36 -10.07 12.26 -2.39
N MET A 37 -9.83 11.50 -1.31
CA MET A 37 -8.98 11.95 -0.20
C MET A 37 -7.55 12.24 -0.65
N MET A 38 -6.99 11.37 -1.49
CA MET A 38 -5.62 11.51 -1.96
C MET A 38 -5.44 12.71 -2.88
N ILE A 39 -6.35 12.95 -3.85
CA ILE A 39 -6.30 14.14 -4.70
C ILE A 39 -6.40 15.40 -3.83
N GLY A 40 -7.45 15.50 -3.00
CA GLY A 40 -7.68 16.71 -2.19
C GLY A 40 -6.60 16.99 -1.15
N ALA A 41 -5.95 15.95 -0.61
CA ALA A 41 -4.81 16.11 0.28
C ALA A 41 -3.54 16.47 -0.49
N ALA A 42 -3.26 15.77 -1.60
CA ALA A 42 -2.06 15.96 -2.40
C ALA A 42 -1.98 17.38 -2.97
N GLU A 43 -3.08 18.03 -3.32
CA GLU A 43 -3.09 19.45 -3.72
C GLU A 43 -2.48 20.39 -2.65
N LYS A 44 -2.50 20.00 -1.37
CA LYS A 44 -2.10 20.84 -0.23
C LYS A 44 -0.80 20.36 0.42
N ILE A 45 -0.67 19.05 0.65
CA ILE A 45 0.44 18.43 1.39
C ILE A 45 0.91 17.15 0.71
N PRO A 46 2.16 16.70 0.92
CA PRO A 46 2.60 15.39 0.49
C PRO A 46 1.80 14.27 1.17
N VAL A 47 1.56 13.17 0.45
CA VAL A 47 0.75 12.05 0.94
C VAL A 47 1.54 10.74 0.90
N ILE A 48 1.59 10.04 2.03
CA ILE A 48 2.00 8.63 2.07
C ILE A 48 0.77 7.77 1.91
N VAL A 49 0.74 6.97 0.86
CA VAL A 49 -0.34 6.06 0.53
C VAL A 49 0.05 4.70 1.11
N GLY A 50 -0.49 4.36 2.27
CA GLY A 50 -0.18 3.12 2.96
C GLY A 50 -0.98 1.93 2.43
N GLY A 51 -0.30 0.85 2.04
CA GLY A 51 -0.95 -0.41 1.71
C GLY A 51 -0.22 -1.20 0.63
N GLY A 52 -0.87 -2.25 0.14
CA GLY A 52 -0.29 -3.17 -0.83
C GLY A 52 -0.71 -2.92 -2.25
N THR A 53 -0.76 -3.97 -3.06
CA THR A 53 -1.12 -3.91 -4.49
C THR A 53 -2.46 -3.22 -4.75
N GLN A 54 -3.44 -3.31 -3.84
CA GLN A 54 -4.69 -2.57 -3.97
C GLN A 54 -4.49 -1.05 -4.08
N MET A 55 -3.48 -0.49 -3.43
CA MET A 55 -3.20 0.94 -3.49
C MET A 55 -2.60 1.37 -4.81
N ALA A 56 -1.98 0.47 -5.58
CA ALA A 56 -1.56 0.79 -6.95
C ALA A 56 -2.75 1.16 -7.84
N ALA A 57 -3.89 0.48 -7.71
CA ALA A 57 -5.10 0.80 -8.45
C ALA A 57 -5.66 2.19 -8.06
N VAL A 58 -5.62 2.53 -6.78
CA VAL A 58 -6.04 3.85 -6.26
C VAL A 58 -5.11 4.96 -6.77
N ILE A 59 -3.78 4.74 -6.72
CA ILE A 59 -2.78 5.67 -7.24
C ILE A 59 -2.96 5.89 -8.74
N ALA A 60 -3.14 4.81 -9.51
CA ALA A 60 -3.41 4.90 -10.95
C ALA A 60 -4.66 5.72 -11.25
N ALA A 61 -5.75 5.46 -10.55
CA ALA A 61 -7.02 6.16 -10.73
C ALA A 61 -6.90 7.67 -10.42
N ALA A 62 -6.22 8.01 -9.33
CA ALA A 62 -6.07 9.40 -8.93
C ALA A 62 -5.12 10.18 -9.86
N ILE A 63 -4.00 9.60 -10.28
CA ILE A 63 -3.09 10.24 -11.25
C ILE A 63 -3.76 10.39 -12.61
N ALA A 64 -4.59 9.43 -13.02
CA ALA A 64 -5.36 9.56 -14.25
C ALA A 64 -6.40 10.71 -14.19
N LEU A 65 -6.94 11.01 -13.01
CA LEU A 65 -7.88 12.11 -12.80
C LEU A 65 -7.19 13.46 -12.60
N GLU A 66 -6.08 13.50 -11.86
CA GLU A 66 -5.31 14.70 -11.57
C GLU A 66 -3.80 14.40 -11.69
N PRO A 67 -3.22 14.48 -12.89
CA PRO A 67 -1.82 14.12 -13.13
C PRO A 67 -0.80 14.92 -12.31
N SER A 68 -1.14 16.14 -11.87
CA SER A 68 -0.22 17.01 -11.14
C SER A 68 0.16 16.49 -9.74
N ILE A 69 -0.59 15.53 -9.18
CA ILE A 69 -0.29 14.98 -7.86
C ILE A 69 0.84 13.94 -7.86
N ALA A 70 1.29 13.45 -9.01
CA ALA A 70 2.22 12.30 -9.08
C ALA A 70 3.48 12.53 -8.23
N GLY A 71 4.13 13.69 -8.36
CA GLY A 71 5.32 14.07 -7.58
C GLY A 71 5.04 14.47 -6.12
N ARG A 72 3.82 14.27 -5.62
CA ARG A 72 3.38 14.63 -4.26
C ARG A 72 2.90 13.41 -3.47
N ILE A 73 3.03 12.22 -4.04
CA ILE A 73 2.58 10.97 -3.47
C ILE A 73 3.75 10.00 -3.35
N ILE A 74 3.80 9.26 -2.25
CA ILE A 74 4.70 8.13 -2.05
C ILE A 74 3.85 6.91 -1.71
N HIS A 75 4.14 5.75 -2.31
CA HIS A 75 3.55 4.48 -1.93
C HIS A 75 4.35 3.85 -0.78
N GLY A 76 3.76 3.78 0.41
CA GLY A 76 4.36 3.19 1.61
C GLY A 76 3.88 1.77 1.85
N THR A 77 4.78 0.79 1.88
CA THR A 77 4.44 -0.63 2.08
C THR A 77 5.45 -1.38 2.97
N THR A 78 5.48 -2.70 2.91
CA THR A 78 6.35 -3.57 3.71
C THR A 78 7.36 -4.33 2.85
N ARG A 79 8.48 -4.73 3.47
CA ARG A 79 9.46 -5.66 2.88
C ARG A 79 8.80 -6.93 2.35
N TRP A 80 7.87 -7.49 3.12
CA TRP A 80 7.22 -8.77 2.78
C TRP A 80 6.44 -8.69 1.47
N LEU A 81 5.83 -7.54 1.14
CA LEU A 81 5.15 -7.37 -0.14
C LEU A 81 6.12 -7.13 -1.29
N VAL A 82 7.16 -6.33 -1.06
CA VAL A 82 8.16 -5.99 -2.09
C VAL A 82 8.96 -7.22 -2.52
N ASN A 83 9.26 -8.11 -1.57
CA ASN A 83 10.04 -9.32 -1.82
C ASN A 83 9.17 -10.55 -2.14
N ASP A 84 7.83 -10.44 -2.17
CA ASP A 84 6.96 -11.56 -2.53
C ASP A 84 7.15 -11.93 -4.01
N PRO A 85 7.64 -13.14 -4.35
CA PRO A 85 7.85 -13.55 -5.73
C PRO A 85 6.57 -13.62 -6.56
N ASN A 86 5.40 -13.61 -5.91
CA ASN A 86 4.09 -13.60 -6.56
C ASN A 86 3.51 -12.17 -6.69
N SER A 87 4.21 -11.17 -6.16
CA SER A 87 3.84 -9.76 -6.24
C SER A 87 4.69 -9.05 -7.30
N ASN A 88 4.08 -8.09 -7.99
CA ASN A 88 4.77 -7.21 -8.93
C ASN A 88 4.57 -5.73 -8.55
N VAL A 89 4.42 -5.43 -7.26
CA VAL A 89 4.08 -4.08 -6.77
C VAL A 89 5.05 -3.00 -7.26
N THR A 90 6.35 -3.28 -7.27
CA THR A 90 7.40 -2.36 -7.76
C THR A 90 7.18 -2.01 -9.23
N LYS A 91 6.88 -3.03 -10.05
CA LYS A 91 6.60 -2.82 -11.47
C LYS A 91 5.28 -2.08 -11.70
N LEU A 92 4.23 -2.41 -10.92
CA LEU A 92 2.94 -1.73 -11.02
C LEU A 92 3.07 -0.24 -10.75
N ILE A 93 3.78 0.15 -9.69
CA ILE A 93 4.00 1.58 -9.40
C ILE A 93 4.82 2.25 -10.49
N SER A 94 5.91 1.62 -10.96
CA SER A 94 6.73 2.20 -12.04
C SER A 94 5.97 2.34 -13.36
N ASP A 95 5.06 1.42 -13.67
CA ASP A 95 4.21 1.47 -14.88
C ASP A 95 3.13 2.56 -14.78
N ILE A 96 2.74 2.98 -13.55
CA ILE A 96 1.79 4.06 -13.33
C ILE A 96 2.46 5.42 -13.52
N SER A 97 3.58 5.66 -12.82
CA SER A 97 4.36 6.89 -12.98
C SER A 97 5.76 6.73 -12.39
N PRO A 98 6.82 7.20 -13.08
CA PRO A 98 8.17 7.23 -12.53
C PRO A 98 8.31 8.22 -11.36
N ASP A 99 7.38 9.17 -11.23
CA ASP A 99 7.42 10.22 -10.21
C ASP A 99 6.81 9.78 -8.86
N VAL A 100 6.30 8.55 -8.76
CA VAL A 100 5.74 7.99 -7.52
C VAL A 100 6.76 7.03 -6.90
N PRO A 101 7.46 7.42 -5.84
CA PRO A 101 8.38 6.52 -5.15
C PRO A 101 7.60 5.41 -4.44
N LEU A 102 8.13 4.19 -4.50
CA LEU A 102 7.76 3.11 -3.59
C LEU A 102 8.78 3.04 -2.46
N VAL A 103 8.31 3.14 -1.23
CA VAL A 103 9.11 3.05 -0.01
C VAL A 103 8.52 1.95 0.86
N TYR A 104 9.37 1.12 1.46
CA TYR A 104 8.92 0.04 2.33
C TYR A 104 9.62 0.04 3.67
N ILE A 105 8.91 -0.37 4.73
CA ILE A 105 9.53 -0.65 6.02
C ILE A 105 10.24 -2.01 5.97
N ASN A 106 11.52 -2.03 6.38
CA ASN A 106 12.39 -3.20 6.35
C ASN A 106 12.40 -3.95 7.68
N MET A 107 11.22 -4.27 8.22
CA MET A 107 11.10 -5.10 9.44
C MET A 107 11.37 -6.58 9.14
N ASP A 108 11.82 -7.30 10.17
CA ASP A 108 12.14 -8.73 10.12
C ASP A 108 11.60 -9.41 11.38
N TYR A 109 10.77 -10.43 11.20
CA TYR A 109 10.23 -11.25 12.28
C TYR A 109 10.89 -12.63 12.40
N SER A 110 11.97 -12.92 11.66
CA SER A 110 12.63 -14.23 11.68
C SER A 110 13.03 -14.66 13.10
N ASP A 111 13.56 -13.72 13.89
CA ASP A 111 14.01 -13.95 15.27
C ASP A 111 12.91 -13.75 16.32
N SER A 112 11.66 -13.52 15.90
CA SER A 112 10.53 -13.38 16.83
C SER A 112 10.29 -14.68 17.61
N PRO A 113 10.06 -14.63 18.94
CA PRO A 113 9.70 -15.82 19.72
C PRO A 113 8.26 -16.29 19.44
N HIS A 114 7.48 -15.49 18.73
CA HIS A 114 6.07 -15.73 18.43
C HIS A 114 5.87 -16.19 16.99
N GLU A 115 5.43 -17.43 16.81
CA GLU A 115 5.20 -18.06 15.50
C GLU A 115 4.23 -17.26 14.62
N GLY A 116 3.19 -16.66 15.23
CA GLY A 116 2.22 -15.84 14.50
C GLY A 116 2.83 -14.60 13.85
N LEU A 117 3.93 -14.06 14.39
CA LEU A 117 4.70 -13.00 13.74
C LEU A 117 5.67 -13.56 12.69
N GLN A 118 6.34 -14.68 12.99
CA GLN A 118 7.21 -15.37 12.02
C GLN A 118 6.47 -15.76 10.74
N ALA A 119 5.15 -15.97 10.80
CA ALA A 119 4.32 -16.26 9.64
C ALA A 119 4.45 -15.21 8.51
N TYR A 120 4.78 -13.95 8.82
CA TYR A 120 5.04 -12.95 7.77
C TYR A 120 6.24 -13.32 6.89
N GLU A 121 7.27 -13.93 7.47
CA GLU A 121 8.46 -14.39 6.74
C GLU A 121 8.16 -15.57 5.81
N TRP A 122 7.08 -16.30 6.08
CA TRP A 122 6.59 -17.39 5.24
C TRP A 122 5.60 -16.92 4.17
N GLY A 123 5.41 -15.60 4.03
CA GLY A 123 4.56 -14.98 3.01
C GLY A 123 3.09 -14.80 3.40
N TYR A 124 2.74 -15.03 4.68
CA TYR A 124 1.41 -14.75 5.21
C TYR A 124 1.24 -13.28 5.56
N ILE A 125 0.00 -12.77 5.44
CA ILE A 125 -0.41 -11.39 5.75
C ILE A 125 0.28 -10.33 4.87
N LYS A 126 1.59 -10.16 5.01
CA LYS A 126 2.50 -9.23 4.31
C LYS A 126 2.20 -7.75 4.52
N GLU A 127 0.95 -7.34 4.36
CA GLU A 127 0.50 -5.95 4.40
C GLU A 127 -0.99 -5.92 4.76
N GLY A 128 -1.45 -4.80 5.30
CA GLY A 128 -2.83 -4.62 5.70
C GLY A 128 -2.98 -3.40 6.59
N VAL A 129 -4.19 -2.83 6.64
CA VAL A 129 -4.52 -1.68 7.51
C VAL A 129 -3.56 -0.48 7.40
N GLY A 130 -2.80 -0.38 6.30
CA GLY A 130 -1.81 0.67 6.10
C GLY A 130 -0.56 0.54 6.97
N CYS A 131 -0.23 -0.66 7.48
CA CYS A 131 0.86 -0.84 8.44
C CYS A 131 2.22 -0.42 7.88
N GLY A 132 2.52 -0.76 6.62
CA GLY A 132 3.77 -0.36 5.97
C GLY A 132 3.91 1.16 5.87
N GLY A 133 2.87 1.83 5.37
CA GLY A 133 2.82 3.30 5.28
C GLY A 133 2.92 4.00 6.64
N ALA A 134 2.25 3.48 7.66
CA ALA A 134 2.33 4.01 9.02
C ALA A 134 3.75 3.88 9.61
N CYS A 135 4.42 2.76 9.40
CA CYS A 135 5.80 2.57 9.84
C CYS A 135 6.77 3.50 9.11
N VAL A 136 6.64 3.62 7.79
CA VAL A 136 7.43 4.57 6.99
C VAL A 136 7.22 6.00 7.48
N ALA A 137 5.97 6.39 7.75
CA ALA A 137 5.65 7.71 8.29
C ALA A 137 6.27 7.94 9.68
N ALA A 138 6.24 6.94 10.57
CA ALA A 138 6.83 7.03 11.91
C ALA A 138 8.35 7.23 11.84
N VAL A 139 9.04 6.46 10.99
CA VAL A 139 10.49 6.61 10.78
C VAL A 139 10.81 7.99 10.21
N ALA A 140 10.10 8.41 9.16
CA ALA A 140 10.35 9.69 8.49
C ALA A 140 10.06 10.88 9.42
N ALA A 141 8.90 10.90 10.08
CA ALA A 141 8.47 12.01 10.93
C ALA A 141 9.28 12.12 12.22
N SER A 142 9.87 11.02 12.69
CA SER A 142 10.74 11.03 13.87
C SER A 142 12.20 11.34 13.55
N GLU A 143 12.54 11.52 12.27
CA GLU A 143 13.92 11.66 11.76
C GLU A 143 14.79 10.45 12.16
N GLY A 144 14.22 9.25 12.10
CA GLY A 144 14.89 7.99 12.44
C GLY A 144 15.05 7.71 13.93
N ARG A 145 14.50 8.55 14.82
CA ARG A 145 14.45 8.23 16.27
C ARG A 145 13.54 7.04 16.58
N ILE A 146 12.50 6.85 15.78
CA ILE A 146 11.76 5.59 15.70
C ILE A 146 12.33 4.83 14.52
N ASP A 147 12.90 3.66 14.76
CA ASP A 147 13.53 2.80 13.78
C ASP A 147 12.89 1.40 13.74
N CYS A 148 13.39 0.51 12.88
CA CYS A 148 12.83 -0.84 12.77
C CYS A 148 12.92 -1.62 14.10
N PRO A 149 14.07 -1.66 14.81
CA PRO A 149 14.13 -2.28 16.14
C PRO A 149 13.08 -1.74 17.12
N GLY A 150 12.94 -0.42 17.26
CA GLY A 150 11.95 0.16 18.18
C GLY A 150 10.50 -0.16 17.78
N LEU A 151 10.21 -0.25 16.48
CA LEU A 151 8.90 -0.71 16.00
C LEU A 151 8.67 -2.20 16.28
N LEU A 152 9.69 -3.05 16.08
CA LEU A 152 9.64 -4.49 16.38
C LEU A 152 9.36 -4.72 17.87
N ASP A 153 10.11 -4.06 18.76
CA ASP A 153 9.92 -4.11 20.21
C ASP A 153 8.48 -3.75 20.57
N LYS A 154 7.93 -2.71 19.93
CA LYS A 154 6.55 -2.29 20.20
C LYS A 154 5.51 -3.29 19.69
N VAL A 155 5.75 -3.91 18.54
CA VAL A 155 4.90 -4.98 18.02
C VAL A 155 4.91 -6.17 18.97
N HIS A 156 6.08 -6.61 19.46
CA HIS A 156 6.20 -7.70 20.43
C HIS A 156 5.47 -7.39 21.74
N GLU A 157 5.68 -6.20 22.30
CA GLU A 157 4.99 -5.75 23.52
C GLU A 157 3.45 -5.82 23.37
N ILE A 158 2.92 -5.37 22.23
CA ILE A 158 1.48 -5.40 21.96
C ILE A 158 1.00 -6.84 21.75
N TYR A 159 1.77 -7.66 21.03
CA TYR A 159 1.44 -9.04 20.72
C TYR A 159 1.37 -9.89 22.00
N GLU A 160 2.34 -9.75 22.90
CA GLU A 160 2.38 -10.44 24.20
C GLU A 160 1.20 -10.05 25.09
N LYS A 161 0.84 -8.76 25.12
CA LYS A 161 -0.36 -8.29 25.82
C LYS A 161 -1.65 -8.91 25.28
N ILE A 162 -1.76 -9.09 23.97
CA ILE A 162 -2.92 -9.75 23.34
C ILE A 162 -2.98 -11.24 23.74
N LEU A 163 -1.83 -11.90 23.86
CA LEU A 163 -1.75 -13.30 24.29
C LEU A 163 -1.85 -13.50 25.81
N GLY A 164 -1.76 -12.43 26.59
CA GLY A 164 -1.77 -12.49 28.06
C GLY A 164 -0.46 -13.02 28.66
N LEU A 165 0.66 -12.76 27.98
CA LEU A 165 2.03 -13.08 28.43
C LEU A 165 2.64 -11.94 29.25
#